data_AF-A0A9W6XRS1-F1
#
_entry.id   AF-A0A9W6XRS1-F1
#
_cell.length_a   1.000
_cell.length_b   1.000
_cell.length_c   1.000
_cell.angle_alpha   90.00
_cell.angle_beta   90.00
_cell.angle_gamma   90.00
#
_symmetry.space_group_name_H-M   'P 1'
#
loop_
_entity.id
_entity.type
_entity.pdbx_description
1 polymer ?
#
loop_
_entity_poly.entity_id
_entity_poly.type
_entity_poly.pdbx_seq_one_letter_code
_entity_poly.pdbx_strand_id
1 'polypeptide(L)'
;MAFYTTVTNTQVHKLTFSAATVAAADQVKQRVLDIVLANLRYDAKLKRILQKNELRRIYPDDEPPRSEEAAAAMLFAHYTKMRGVSVKTSVPQTFWEGPTVLRAMTVYLQEPLYVWDVGADEAGYVQQYLYKSFTMDDGDTHETGVTQPLPEDRARDILEACYNHQVITTIRLLKHTEGHFYGVQHGDVFHEWHAQPGPDMRARLDEVYVGIPVLPSDGYDPDSVAAEAAYEEQALLEAMGVDFYASGSQKSAPPGQFHDIVARVVLAAYTDVHRSVYGRLLGTLDDAQRDAIHRRLATRLHSANTAALVEWIQRERLQYDIPHFMDGQPLWKAAMDWLIATDDALPHAPLLSFILN
;
A
#
# COMPACT_ATOMS: atom_id res chain seq x y z
N MET A 1 -2.83 -9.19 -17.80
CA MET A 1 -1.47 -9.59 -18.24
C MET A 1 -0.38 -8.94 -17.42
N ALA A 2 -0.29 -7.60 -17.35
CA ALA A 2 0.78 -6.91 -16.61
C ALA A 2 0.93 -7.39 -15.16
N PHE A 3 -0.17 -7.67 -14.46
CA PHE A 3 -0.09 -8.24 -13.11
C PHE A 3 0.56 -9.63 -13.08
N TYR A 4 0.14 -10.54 -13.97
CA TYR A 4 0.75 -11.87 -14.12
C TYR A 4 2.26 -11.78 -14.38
N THR A 5 2.70 -10.82 -15.20
CA THR A 5 4.12 -10.65 -15.53
C THR A 5 4.94 -10.21 -14.31
N THR A 6 4.37 -9.30 -13.50
CA THR A 6 5.02 -8.85 -12.25
C THR A 6 5.17 -10.00 -11.26
N VAL A 7 4.10 -10.77 -11.01
CA VAL A 7 4.14 -11.84 -9.98
C VAL A 7 4.97 -13.06 -10.41
N THR A 8 5.18 -13.26 -11.70
CA THR A 8 6.00 -14.37 -12.22
C THR A 8 7.43 -13.96 -12.58
N ASN A 9 7.78 -12.67 -12.45
CA ASN A 9 9.11 -12.12 -12.75
C ASN A 9 9.70 -12.65 -14.07
N THR A 10 8.93 -12.62 -15.16
CA THR A 10 9.38 -13.23 -16.42
C THR A 10 10.60 -12.53 -17.00
N GLN A 11 11.61 -13.28 -17.42
CA GLN A 11 12.82 -12.73 -18.07
C GLN A 11 12.58 -12.19 -19.49
N VAL A 12 11.42 -12.46 -20.09
CA VAL A 12 11.14 -12.02 -21.45
C VAL A 12 10.64 -10.58 -21.45
N HIS A 13 11.30 -9.71 -22.23
CA HIS A 13 10.88 -8.32 -22.44
C HIS A 13 9.47 -8.18 -23.01
N LYS A 14 8.97 -9.23 -23.67
CA LYS A 14 7.60 -9.29 -24.19
C LYS A 14 7.05 -10.70 -24.05
N LEU A 15 6.01 -10.84 -23.25
CA LEU A 15 5.31 -12.11 -23.10
C LEU A 15 4.53 -12.44 -24.37
N THR A 16 4.70 -13.67 -24.85
CA THR A 16 3.91 -14.22 -25.94
C THR A 16 2.60 -14.79 -25.39
N PHE A 17 1.50 -14.59 -26.11
CA PHE A 17 0.19 -15.14 -25.75
C PHE A 17 0.08 -16.62 -26.14
N SER A 18 0.97 -17.45 -25.59
CA SER A 18 0.86 -18.90 -25.68
C SER A 18 -0.38 -19.38 -24.93
N ALA A 19 -0.93 -20.55 -25.30
CA ALA A 19 -2.10 -21.09 -24.63
C ALA A 19 -1.86 -21.30 -23.11
N ALA A 20 -0.66 -21.77 -22.74
CA ALA A 20 -0.29 -21.97 -21.34
C ALA A 20 -0.18 -20.65 -20.57
N THR A 21 0.46 -19.64 -21.17
CA THR A 21 0.57 -18.29 -20.59
C THR A 21 -0.79 -17.65 -20.38
N VAL A 22 -1.67 -17.74 -21.38
CA VAL A 22 -3.03 -17.19 -21.29
C VAL A 22 -3.81 -17.88 -20.18
N ALA A 23 -3.76 -19.21 -20.10
CA ALA A 23 -4.45 -19.96 -19.05
C ALA A 23 -3.96 -19.58 -17.64
N ALA A 24 -2.64 -19.47 -17.44
CA ALA A 24 -2.07 -19.08 -16.16
C ALA A 24 -2.45 -17.64 -15.77
N ALA A 25 -2.39 -16.70 -16.72
CA ALA A 25 -2.79 -15.32 -16.48
C ALA A 25 -4.30 -15.17 -16.25
N ASP A 26 -5.13 -15.96 -16.94
CA ASP A 26 -6.57 -16.03 -16.72
C ASP A 26 -6.90 -16.55 -15.32
N GLN A 27 -6.17 -17.57 -14.83
CA GLN A 27 -6.33 -18.09 -13.48
C GLN A 27 -6.01 -17.03 -12.40
N VAL A 28 -4.90 -16.30 -12.55
CA VAL A 28 -4.56 -15.21 -11.62
C VAL A 28 -5.64 -14.12 -11.63
N LYS A 29 -6.10 -13.72 -12.81
CA LYS A 29 -7.17 -12.72 -12.95
C LYS A 29 -8.47 -13.20 -12.29
N GLN A 30 -8.85 -14.46 -12.49
CA GLN A 30 -10.05 -15.04 -11.87
C GLN A 30 -9.97 -14.94 -10.35
N ARG A 31 -8.86 -15.43 -9.77
CA ARG A 31 -8.60 -15.38 -8.33
C ARG A 31 -8.67 -13.98 -7.73
N VAL A 32 -8.08 -12.99 -8.41
CA VAL A 32 -8.17 -11.58 -7.97
C VAL A 32 -9.61 -11.07 -8.04
N LEU A 33 -10.35 -11.41 -9.10
CA LEU A 33 -11.74 -10.99 -9.25
C LEU A 33 -12.68 -11.72 -8.29
N ASP A 34 -12.39 -12.95 -7.88
CA ASP A 34 -13.13 -13.63 -6.83
C ASP A 34 -13.03 -12.88 -5.50
N ILE A 35 -11.84 -12.36 -5.15
CA ILE A 35 -11.66 -11.48 -3.97
C ILE A 35 -12.48 -10.20 -4.13
N VAL A 36 -12.49 -9.56 -5.31
CA VAL A 36 -13.32 -8.37 -5.54
C VAL A 36 -14.79 -8.69 -5.28
N LEU A 37 -15.28 -9.81 -5.80
CA LEU A 37 -16.69 -10.20 -5.69
C LEU A 37 -17.06 -10.56 -4.25
N ALA A 38 -16.23 -11.33 -3.54
CA ALA A 38 -16.44 -11.67 -2.13
C ALA A 38 -16.45 -10.44 -1.22
N ASN A 39 -15.63 -9.43 -1.52
CA ASN A 39 -15.55 -8.24 -0.66
C ASN A 39 -16.52 -7.12 -1.06
N LEU A 40 -17.13 -7.16 -2.25
CA LEU A 40 -17.80 -6.00 -2.87
C LEU A 40 -18.87 -5.37 -1.98
N ARG A 41 -19.75 -6.20 -1.38
CA ARG A 41 -20.86 -5.72 -0.56
C ARG A 41 -20.37 -5.05 0.73
N TYR A 42 -19.37 -5.62 1.39
CA TYR A 42 -18.78 -5.06 2.61
C TYR A 42 -17.93 -3.82 2.31
N ASP A 43 -17.13 -3.84 1.25
CA ASP A 43 -16.37 -2.69 0.76
C ASP A 43 -17.29 -1.51 0.39
N ALA A 44 -18.47 -1.80 -0.17
CA ALA A 44 -19.53 -0.82 -0.42
C ALA A 44 -20.07 -0.21 0.88
N LYS A 45 -20.42 -1.05 1.87
CA LYS A 45 -20.90 -0.59 3.20
C LYS A 45 -19.86 0.29 3.90
N LEU A 46 -18.59 -0.10 3.85
CA LEU A 46 -17.45 0.63 4.43
C LEU A 46 -17.00 1.84 3.58
N LYS A 47 -17.69 2.13 2.48
CA LYS A 47 -17.38 3.21 1.53
C LYS A 47 -15.94 3.15 1.01
N ARG A 48 -15.37 1.94 0.92
CA ARG A 48 -14.05 1.69 0.30
C ARG A 48 -14.17 1.60 -1.22
N ILE A 49 -15.34 1.23 -1.71
CA ILE A 49 -15.75 1.40 -3.11
C ILE A 49 -16.87 2.43 -3.15
N LEU A 50 -16.71 3.45 -3.98
CA LEU A 50 -17.79 4.38 -4.32
C LEU A 50 -18.42 3.91 -5.62
N GLN A 51 -19.49 3.13 -5.51
CA GLN A 51 -20.00 2.27 -6.57
C GLN A 51 -20.36 3.07 -7.82
N LYS A 52 -21.07 4.18 -7.65
CA LYS A 52 -21.45 5.07 -8.75
C LYS A 52 -20.25 5.74 -9.42
N ASN A 53 -19.20 6.08 -8.66
CA ASN A 53 -18.00 6.68 -9.23
C ASN A 53 -17.22 5.65 -10.05
N GLU A 54 -17.14 4.41 -9.55
CA GLU A 54 -16.51 3.31 -10.28
C GLU A 54 -17.31 2.96 -11.55
N LEU A 55 -18.65 2.96 -11.50
CA LEU A 55 -19.47 2.80 -12.70
C LEU A 55 -19.27 3.92 -13.71
N ARG A 56 -19.20 5.19 -13.29
CA ARG A 56 -18.89 6.31 -14.20
C ARG A 56 -17.51 6.18 -14.82
N ARG A 57 -16.53 5.58 -14.13
CA ARG A 57 -15.21 5.31 -14.69
C ARG A 57 -15.29 4.25 -15.79
N ILE A 58 -16.02 3.16 -15.53
CA ILE A 58 -16.12 2.00 -16.42
C ILE A 58 -17.01 2.32 -17.64
N TYR A 59 -18.16 2.96 -17.40
CA TYR A 59 -19.17 3.33 -18.38
C TYR A 59 -19.41 4.86 -18.32
N PRO A 60 -18.49 5.67 -18.89
CA PRO A 60 -18.56 7.13 -18.79
C PRO A 60 -19.76 7.75 -19.49
N ASP A 61 -20.30 7.07 -20.50
CA ASP A 61 -21.44 7.54 -21.29
C ASP A 61 -22.80 7.13 -20.68
N ASP A 62 -22.80 6.26 -19.66
CA ASP A 62 -24.01 5.76 -19.02
C ASP A 62 -24.29 6.51 -17.70
N GLU A 63 -25.56 6.83 -17.45
CA GLU A 63 -25.96 7.37 -16.16
C GLU A 63 -25.98 6.24 -15.12
N PRO A 64 -25.27 6.37 -13.98
CA PRO A 64 -25.27 5.34 -12.97
C PRO A 64 -26.65 5.18 -12.33
N PRO A 65 -26.97 4.01 -11.77
CA PRO A 65 -28.24 3.77 -11.09
C PRO A 65 -28.54 4.80 -9.99
N ARG A 66 -29.83 4.99 -9.70
CA ARG A 66 -30.27 5.93 -8.67
C ARG A 66 -29.84 5.50 -7.26
N SER A 67 -29.97 4.20 -6.94
CA SER A 67 -29.61 3.66 -5.62
C SER A 67 -28.17 3.13 -5.58
N GLU A 68 -27.57 3.08 -4.39
CA GLU A 68 -26.22 2.53 -4.21
C GLU A 68 -26.24 1.00 -4.34
N GLU A 69 -27.34 0.35 -3.97
CA GLU A 69 -27.54 -1.10 -4.05
C GLU A 69 -27.58 -1.55 -5.52
N ALA A 70 -28.32 -0.82 -6.37
CA ALA A 70 -28.34 -1.10 -7.80
C ALA A 70 -26.98 -0.82 -8.45
N ALA A 71 -26.25 0.21 -7.98
CA ALA A 71 -24.88 0.47 -8.43
C ALA A 71 -23.91 -0.65 -8.02
N ALA A 72 -24.04 -1.17 -6.80
CA ALA A 72 -23.24 -2.29 -6.31
C ALA A 72 -23.49 -3.56 -7.13
N ALA A 73 -24.75 -3.90 -7.42
CA ALA A 73 -25.09 -5.07 -8.23
C ALA A 73 -24.65 -4.93 -9.69
N MET A 74 -24.73 -3.74 -10.28
CA MET A 74 -24.19 -3.50 -11.62
C MET A 74 -22.66 -3.67 -11.65
N LEU A 75 -21.95 -3.22 -10.62
CA LEU A 75 -20.51 -3.51 -10.49
C LEU A 75 -20.24 -5.00 -10.32
N PHE A 76 -21.02 -5.69 -9.49
CA PHE A 76 -20.90 -7.13 -9.29
C PHE A 76 -21.07 -7.89 -10.61
N ALA A 77 -22.10 -7.57 -11.38
CA ALA A 77 -22.33 -8.14 -12.70
C ALA A 77 -21.19 -7.83 -13.69
N HIS A 78 -20.65 -6.60 -13.65
CA HIS A 78 -19.49 -6.23 -14.46
C HIS A 78 -18.27 -7.09 -14.12
N TYR A 79 -17.89 -7.21 -12.83
CA TYR A 79 -16.73 -7.99 -12.42
C TYR A 79 -16.91 -9.49 -12.68
N THR A 80 -18.13 -10.01 -12.51
CA THR A 80 -18.48 -11.40 -12.87
C THR A 80 -18.27 -11.65 -14.37
N LYS A 81 -18.70 -10.72 -15.22
CA LYS A 81 -18.43 -10.78 -16.66
C LYS A 81 -16.93 -10.74 -16.95
N MET A 82 -16.20 -9.78 -16.37
CA MET A 82 -14.77 -9.61 -16.59
C MET A 82 -13.93 -10.80 -16.09
N ARG A 83 -14.39 -11.52 -15.07
CA ARG A 83 -13.81 -12.79 -14.60
C ARG A 83 -13.77 -13.83 -15.70
N GLY A 84 -14.84 -13.93 -16.50
CA GLY A 84 -14.96 -14.87 -17.62
C GLY A 84 -14.27 -14.43 -18.92
N VAL A 85 -13.98 -13.14 -19.11
CA VAL A 85 -13.35 -12.62 -20.34
C VAL A 85 -11.85 -12.90 -20.34
N SER A 86 -11.35 -13.69 -21.30
CA SER A 86 -9.90 -14.01 -21.37
C SER A 86 -9.02 -12.76 -21.45
N VAL A 87 -7.83 -12.81 -20.81
CA VAL A 87 -6.81 -11.75 -20.85
C VAL A 87 -6.30 -11.41 -22.26
N LYS A 88 -6.55 -12.28 -23.25
CA LYS A 88 -6.22 -12.04 -24.66
C LYS A 88 -7.28 -11.20 -25.38
N THR A 89 -8.49 -11.14 -24.84
CA THR A 89 -9.61 -10.41 -25.45
C THR A 89 -9.39 -8.91 -25.28
N SER A 90 -9.49 -8.17 -26.38
CA SER A 90 -9.46 -6.70 -26.33
C SER A 90 -10.75 -6.18 -25.68
N VAL A 91 -10.60 -5.28 -24.73
CA VAL A 91 -11.70 -4.61 -24.01
C VAL A 91 -11.46 -3.10 -24.02
N PRO A 92 -12.51 -2.28 -23.85
CA PRO A 92 -12.35 -0.84 -23.67
C PRO A 92 -11.34 -0.50 -22.57
N GLN A 93 -10.56 0.56 -22.76
CA GLN A 93 -9.58 1.00 -21.76
C GLN A 93 -10.23 1.38 -20.42
N THR A 94 -11.48 1.86 -20.45
CA THR A 94 -12.26 2.15 -19.24
C THR A 94 -12.51 0.91 -18.38
N PHE A 95 -12.45 -0.30 -18.95
CA PHE A 95 -12.62 -1.56 -18.24
C PHE A 95 -11.31 -2.08 -17.64
N TRP A 96 -10.20 -1.38 -17.87
CA TRP A 96 -8.93 -1.74 -17.27
C TRP A 96 -8.94 -1.48 -15.75
N GLU A 97 -7.98 -2.11 -15.09
CA GLU A 97 -7.92 -2.26 -13.63
C GLU A 97 -7.98 -0.91 -12.93
N GLY A 98 -8.95 -0.75 -12.01
CA GLY A 98 -9.06 0.42 -11.14
C GLY A 98 -8.55 0.13 -9.73
N PRO A 99 -8.66 1.11 -8.80
CA PRO A 99 -8.26 0.94 -7.41
C PRO A 99 -8.89 -0.27 -6.72
N THR A 100 -10.15 -0.60 -7.06
CA THR A 100 -10.87 -1.79 -6.56
C THR A 100 -10.09 -3.07 -6.83
N VAL A 101 -9.65 -3.27 -8.06
CA VAL A 101 -8.92 -4.48 -8.46
C VAL A 101 -7.51 -4.48 -7.88
N LEU A 102 -6.84 -3.32 -7.80
CA LEU A 102 -5.51 -3.19 -7.19
C LEU A 102 -5.50 -3.55 -5.69
N ARG A 103 -6.57 -3.23 -4.96
CA ARG A 103 -6.74 -3.64 -3.55
C ARG A 103 -6.99 -5.14 -3.41
N ALA A 104 -7.71 -5.75 -4.35
CA ALA A 104 -7.83 -7.21 -4.37
C ALA A 104 -6.48 -7.88 -4.72
N MET A 105 -5.65 -7.27 -5.57
CA MET A 105 -4.31 -7.76 -5.86
C MET A 105 -3.41 -7.81 -4.62
N THR A 106 -3.53 -6.86 -3.69
CA THR A 106 -2.75 -6.93 -2.42
C THR A 106 -3.19 -8.07 -1.52
N VAL A 107 -4.49 -8.37 -1.48
CA VAL A 107 -5.00 -9.53 -0.73
C VAL A 107 -4.52 -10.83 -1.39
N TYR A 108 -4.59 -10.90 -2.73
CA TYR A 108 -4.09 -12.03 -3.50
C TYR A 108 -2.60 -12.31 -3.25
N LEU A 109 -1.79 -11.24 -3.24
CA LEU A 109 -0.35 -11.33 -3.05
C LEU A 109 0.05 -11.56 -1.59
N GLN A 110 -0.83 -11.20 -0.65
CA GLN A 110 -0.52 -11.13 0.77
C GLN A 110 0.63 -10.15 1.09
N GLU A 111 0.89 -9.16 0.24
CA GLU A 111 1.90 -8.11 0.42
C GLU A 111 1.39 -6.75 -0.08
N PRO A 112 2.00 -5.66 0.41
CA PRO A 112 1.86 -4.35 -0.18
C PRO A 112 2.14 -4.34 -1.70
N LEU A 113 1.31 -3.59 -2.43
CA LEU A 113 1.51 -3.31 -3.85
C LEU A 113 1.80 -1.82 -4.02
N TYR A 114 2.89 -1.50 -4.72
CA TYR A 114 3.25 -0.12 -5.01
C TYR A 114 2.94 0.21 -6.46
N VAL A 115 2.22 1.32 -6.67
CA VAL A 115 1.90 1.82 -8.00
C VAL A 115 2.58 3.17 -8.17
N TRP A 116 3.55 3.22 -9.08
CA TRP A 116 4.03 4.47 -9.63
C TRP A 116 3.01 4.98 -10.63
N ASP A 117 2.36 6.09 -10.30
CA ASP A 117 1.33 6.72 -11.08
C ASP A 117 1.90 7.96 -11.78
N VAL A 118 2.09 7.90 -13.09
CA VAL A 118 2.64 8.99 -13.90
C VAL A 118 1.50 9.73 -14.59
N GLY A 119 1.28 10.96 -14.13
CA GLY A 119 0.29 11.88 -14.65
C GLY A 119 0.54 12.28 -16.11
N ALA A 120 -0.46 12.91 -16.72
CA ALA A 120 -0.36 13.42 -18.09
C ALA A 120 0.66 14.58 -18.23
N ASP A 121 1.01 15.22 -17.12
CA ASP A 121 2.04 16.25 -16.97
C ASP A 121 3.44 15.66 -16.67
N GLU A 122 3.59 14.33 -16.77
CA GLU A 122 4.80 13.58 -16.42
C GLU A 122 5.17 13.62 -14.92
N ALA A 123 4.32 14.21 -14.07
CA ALA A 123 4.51 14.14 -12.63
C ALA A 123 4.27 12.71 -12.14
N GLY A 124 5.26 12.16 -11.43
CA GLY A 124 5.20 10.82 -10.83
C GLY A 124 4.72 10.88 -9.39
N TYR A 125 3.81 9.98 -9.04
CA TYR A 125 3.31 9.78 -7.68
C TYR A 125 3.43 8.32 -7.29
N VAL A 126 3.52 8.03 -5.99
CA VAL A 126 3.51 6.66 -5.50
C VAL A 126 2.25 6.42 -4.69
N GLN A 127 1.52 5.38 -5.03
CA GLN A 127 0.39 4.90 -4.26
C GLN A 127 0.79 3.56 -3.64
N GLN A 128 0.53 3.42 -2.35
CA GLN A 128 0.70 2.18 -1.64
C GLN A 128 -0.67 1.55 -1.42
N TYR A 129 -0.82 0.33 -1.90
CA TYR A 129 -1.96 -0.53 -1.63
C TYR A 129 -1.54 -1.48 -0.52
N LEU A 130 -2.40 -1.64 0.49
CA LEU A 130 -2.13 -2.38 1.71
C LEU A 130 -3.33 -3.23 2.08
N TYR A 131 -3.11 -4.11 3.04
CA TYR A 131 -4.16 -4.85 3.71
C TYR A 131 -4.60 -4.16 5.02
N LYS A 132 -5.89 -4.24 5.39
CA LYS A 132 -6.39 -3.77 6.68
C LYS A 132 -7.67 -4.49 7.11
N SER A 133 -7.76 -4.82 8.40
CA SER A 133 -8.98 -5.33 9.02
C SER A 133 -9.83 -4.18 9.58
N PHE A 134 -11.15 -4.30 9.45
CA PHE A 134 -12.16 -3.35 9.88
C PHE A 134 -13.21 -4.05 10.75
N THR A 135 -13.72 -3.38 11.77
CA THR A 135 -14.89 -3.85 12.52
C THR A 135 -16.16 -3.34 11.85
N MET A 136 -17.08 -4.26 11.54
CA MET A 136 -18.38 -4.01 10.96
C MET A 136 -19.41 -3.61 12.03
N ASP A 137 -20.56 -3.09 11.61
CA ASP A 137 -21.63 -2.62 12.52
C ASP A 137 -22.26 -3.75 13.34
N ASP A 138 -22.23 -4.98 12.84
CA ASP A 138 -22.66 -6.21 13.51
C ASP A 138 -21.61 -6.79 14.47
N GLY A 139 -20.41 -6.19 14.52
CA GLY A 139 -19.28 -6.64 15.33
C GLY A 139 -18.35 -7.62 14.60
N ASP A 140 -18.67 -8.01 13.36
CA ASP A 140 -17.81 -8.88 12.57
C ASP A 140 -16.55 -8.15 12.10
N THR A 141 -15.52 -8.92 11.76
CA THR A 141 -14.26 -8.38 11.22
C THR A 141 -14.24 -8.57 9.71
N HIS A 142 -14.11 -7.47 8.97
CA HIS A 142 -13.97 -7.46 7.52
C HIS A 142 -12.54 -7.12 7.10
N GLU A 143 -11.99 -7.93 6.22
CA GLU A 143 -10.59 -7.93 5.84
C GLU A 143 -10.45 -7.53 4.37
N THR A 144 -9.85 -6.37 4.09
CA THR A 144 -9.82 -5.83 2.72
C THR A 144 -8.60 -4.97 2.43
N GLY A 145 -8.36 -4.76 1.14
CA GLY A 145 -7.31 -3.87 0.69
C GLY A 145 -7.69 -2.39 0.86
N VAL A 146 -6.70 -1.55 1.16
CA VAL A 146 -6.79 -0.09 1.26
C VAL A 146 -5.74 0.57 0.38
N THR A 147 -5.92 1.86 0.08
CA THR A 147 -4.96 2.65 -0.70
C THR A 147 -4.61 3.92 0.06
N GLN A 148 -3.33 4.29 0.04
CA GLN A 148 -2.86 5.56 0.56
C GLN A 148 -1.79 6.16 -0.35
N PRO A 149 -1.71 7.49 -0.48
CA PRO A 149 -0.57 8.13 -1.10
C PRO A 149 0.69 7.82 -0.27
N LEU A 150 1.79 7.51 -0.95
CA LEU A 150 3.08 7.25 -0.33
C LEU A 150 4.01 8.43 -0.61
N PRO A 151 4.47 9.15 0.43
CA PRO A 151 5.49 10.19 0.29
C PRO A 151 6.77 9.65 -0.36
N GLU A 152 7.46 10.49 -1.13
CA GLU A 152 8.65 10.10 -1.90
C GLU A 152 9.80 9.60 -1.01
N ASP A 153 10.02 10.25 0.14
CA ASP A 153 10.99 9.82 1.15
C ASP A 153 10.67 8.41 1.64
N ARG A 154 9.41 8.13 1.98
CA ARG A 154 8.97 6.78 2.38
C ARG A 154 9.10 5.75 1.27
N ALA A 155 8.80 6.14 0.02
CA ALA A 155 8.99 5.27 -1.12
C ALA A 155 10.48 4.92 -1.34
N ARG A 156 11.37 5.90 -1.19
CA ARG A 156 12.82 5.71 -1.24
C ARG A 156 13.31 4.80 -0.12
N ASP A 157 12.89 5.05 1.12
CA ASP A 157 13.25 4.22 2.28
C ASP A 157 12.90 2.74 2.05
N ILE A 158 11.72 2.47 1.48
CA ILE A 158 11.26 1.11 1.19
C ILE A 158 12.12 0.46 0.10
N LEU A 159 12.44 1.19 -0.97
CA LEU A 159 13.29 0.68 -2.05
C LEU A 159 14.73 0.42 -1.57
N GLU A 160 15.26 1.29 -0.72
CA GLU A 160 16.59 1.13 -0.12
C GLU A 160 16.62 -0.06 0.84
N ALA A 161 15.59 -0.23 1.68
CA ALA A 161 15.43 -1.41 2.52
C ALA A 161 15.32 -2.69 1.66
N CYS A 162 14.53 -2.67 0.59
CA CYS A 162 14.46 -3.80 -0.36
C CYS A 162 15.83 -4.14 -0.93
N TYR A 163 16.61 -3.14 -1.34
CA TYR A 163 17.96 -3.34 -1.86
C TYR A 163 18.91 -3.94 -0.82
N ASN A 164 18.90 -3.41 0.41
CA ASN A 164 19.76 -3.86 1.51
C ASN A 164 19.43 -5.29 1.95
N HIS A 165 18.16 -5.68 1.93
CA HIS A 165 17.71 -7.05 2.19
C HIS A 165 17.77 -7.93 0.93
N GLN A 166 18.20 -7.40 -0.21
CA GLN A 166 18.28 -8.11 -1.50
C GLN A 166 16.96 -8.79 -1.85
N VAL A 167 15.87 -8.03 -1.73
CA VAL A 167 14.50 -8.48 -1.96
C VAL A 167 13.78 -7.56 -2.94
N ILE A 168 12.78 -8.11 -3.64
CA ILE A 168 12.00 -7.38 -4.62
C ILE A 168 10.55 -7.25 -4.15
N THR A 169 10.12 -6.02 -3.93
CA THR A 169 8.72 -5.68 -3.70
C THR A 169 7.93 -5.68 -5.01
N THR A 170 6.64 -5.99 -4.95
CA THR A 170 5.76 -5.88 -6.13
C THR A 170 5.49 -4.42 -6.50
N ILE A 171 5.95 -4.01 -7.68
CA ILE A 171 5.76 -2.66 -8.23
C ILE A 171 5.01 -2.74 -9.57
N ARG A 172 4.12 -1.78 -9.81
CA ARG A 172 3.50 -1.52 -11.12
C ARG A 172 3.65 -0.05 -11.48
N LEU A 173 3.69 0.21 -12.78
CA LEU A 173 3.73 1.57 -13.32
C LEU A 173 2.45 1.84 -14.09
N LEU A 174 1.71 2.88 -13.75
CA LEU A 174 0.57 3.39 -14.49
C LEU A 174 1.00 4.66 -15.22
N LYS A 175 0.85 4.69 -16.54
CA LYS A 175 1.10 5.90 -17.33
C LYS A 175 -0.18 6.35 -18.00
N HIS A 176 -0.71 7.50 -17.56
CA HIS A 176 -2.04 7.96 -17.99
C HIS A 176 -2.12 8.27 -19.49
N THR A 177 -1.02 8.69 -20.10
CA THR A 177 -0.96 8.96 -21.54
C THR A 177 -1.09 7.70 -22.40
N GLU A 178 -0.77 6.53 -21.85
CA GLU A 178 -0.85 5.23 -22.53
C GLU A 178 -2.02 4.39 -22.01
N GLY A 179 -2.63 4.83 -20.91
CA GLY A 179 -3.84 4.29 -20.31
C GLY A 179 -3.67 2.98 -19.58
N HIS A 180 -2.53 2.27 -19.68
CA HIS A 180 -2.36 0.93 -19.09
C HIS A 180 -1.27 0.88 -18.01
N PHE A 181 -1.33 -0.20 -17.24
CA PHE A 181 -0.27 -0.61 -16.34
C PHE A 181 0.83 -1.38 -17.06
N TYR A 182 2.06 -1.10 -16.68
CA TYR A 182 3.25 -1.88 -16.96
C TYR A 182 3.60 -2.75 -15.76
N GLY A 183 4.02 -3.98 -16.03
CA GLY A 183 4.75 -4.77 -15.06
C GLY A 183 6.20 -4.31 -15.01
N VAL A 184 6.80 -4.34 -13.83
CA VAL A 184 8.23 -4.06 -13.67
C VAL A 184 8.99 -5.37 -13.82
N GLN A 185 9.97 -5.41 -14.72
CA GLN A 185 10.87 -6.53 -14.90
C GLN A 185 12.20 -6.21 -14.22
N HIS A 186 12.68 -7.12 -13.37
CA HIS A 186 13.90 -6.92 -12.59
C HIS A 186 15.14 -7.61 -13.19
N GLY A 187 14.98 -8.37 -14.29
CA GLY A 187 16.08 -9.01 -15.02
C GLY A 187 16.84 -10.02 -14.16
N ASP A 188 18.16 -10.10 -14.37
CA ASP A 188 19.03 -11.05 -13.66
C ASP A 188 19.08 -10.82 -12.15
N VAL A 189 18.86 -9.57 -11.70
CA VAL A 189 18.85 -9.20 -10.27
C VAL A 189 17.87 -10.05 -9.47
N PHE A 190 16.66 -10.31 -10.00
CA PHE A 190 15.68 -11.16 -9.32
C PHE A 190 16.24 -12.56 -9.09
N HIS A 191 16.88 -13.16 -10.10
CA HIS A 191 17.39 -14.52 -10.01
C HIS A 191 18.62 -14.61 -9.11
N GLU A 192 19.53 -13.65 -9.22
CA GLU A 192 20.71 -13.55 -8.36
C GLU A 192 20.30 -13.47 -6.90
N TRP A 193 19.35 -12.58 -6.57
CA TRP A 193 18.86 -12.39 -5.21
C TRP A 193 18.00 -13.55 -4.71
N HIS A 194 17.19 -14.15 -5.57
CA HIS A 194 16.37 -15.31 -5.22
C HIS A 194 17.21 -16.58 -4.98
N ALA A 195 18.34 -16.73 -5.65
CA ALA A 195 19.23 -17.88 -5.51
C ALA A 195 20.16 -17.82 -4.29
N GLN A 196 20.11 -16.73 -3.51
CA GLN A 196 20.99 -16.57 -2.34
C GLN A 196 20.68 -17.59 -1.25
N PRO A 197 21.73 -18.09 -0.55
CA PRO A 197 21.53 -18.95 0.60
C PRO A 197 20.91 -18.17 1.76
N GLY A 198 19.98 -18.78 2.49
CA GLY A 198 19.32 -18.17 3.64
C GLY A 198 17.79 -18.13 3.51
N PRO A 199 17.12 -17.17 4.17
CA PRO A 199 15.68 -16.98 4.05
C PRO A 199 15.29 -16.69 2.59
N ASP A 200 14.13 -17.19 2.17
CA ASP A 200 13.63 -16.91 0.83
C ASP A 200 13.29 -15.42 0.63
N MET A 201 12.90 -15.04 -0.59
CA MET A 201 12.52 -13.66 -0.89
C MET A 201 11.36 -13.19 0.00
N ARG A 202 10.43 -14.08 0.33
CA ARG A 202 9.24 -13.66 1.08
C ARG A 202 9.60 -13.33 2.53
N ALA A 203 10.38 -14.18 3.18
CA ALA A 203 10.85 -13.95 4.54
C ALA A 203 11.67 -12.65 4.64
N ARG A 204 12.53 -12.36 3.65
CA ARG A 204 13.28 -11.09 3.59
C ARG A 204 12.37 -9.89 3.34
N LEU A 205 11.27 -10.07 2.61
CA LEU A 205 10.31 -9.01 2.38
C LEU A 205 9.53 -8.67 3.65
N ASP A 206 9.19 -9.68 4.46
CA ASP A 206 8.53 -9.47 5.75
C ASP A 206 9.42 -8.66 6.73
N GLU A 207 10.75 -8.79 6.65
CA GLU A 207 11.70 -7.95 7.40
C GLU A 207 11.65 -6.47 6.96
N VAL A 208 11.51 -6.22 5.66
CA VAL A 208 11.37 -4.84 5.13
C VAL A 208 10.05 -4.21 5.57
N TYR A 209 9.00 -5.01 5.72
CA TYR A 209 7.65 -4.55 6.06
C TYR A 209 7.32 -4.57 7.55
N VAL A 210 8.32 -4.64 8.44
CA VAL A 210 8.10 -4.50 9.88
C VAL A 210 7.34 -3.20 10.18
N GLY A 211 6.13 -3.34 10.75
CA GLY A 211 5.23 -2.22 11.07
C GLY A 211 4.27 -1.81 9.95
N ILE A 212 4.32 -2.47 8.80
CA ILE A 212 3.30 -2.40 7.73
C ILE A 212 2.38 -3.62 7.90
N PRO A 213 1.04 -3.46 7.78
CA PRO A 213 0.14 -4.61 7.80
C PRO A 213 0.39 -5.50 6.58
N VAL A 214 0.82 -6.73 6.84
CA VAL A 214 1.03 -7.78 5.83
C VAL A 214 0.22 -9.01 6.26
N LEU A 215 -0.38 -9.70 5.30
CA LEU A 215 -1.07 -10.96 5.57
C LEU A 215 -0.03 -12.08 5.82
N PRO A 216 -0.33 -13.06 6.68
CA PRO A 216 0.55 -14.22 6.84
C PRO A 216 0.71 -14.96 5.50
N SER A 217 1.88 -15.57 5.31
CA SER A 217 2.24 -16.27 4.06
C SER A 217 1.64 -17.67 3.93
N ASP A 218 0.75 -18.06 4.84
CA ASP A 218 0.07 -19.36 4.86
C ASP A 218 -0.97 -19.52 3.73
N GLY A 219 -1.15 -18.49 2.91
CA GLY A 219 -2.02 -18.49 1.75
C GLY A 219 -3.49 -18.28 2.13
N TYR A 220 -4.26 -17.69 1.22
CA TYR A 220 -5.71 -17.70 1.31
C TYR A 220 -6.25 -18.89 0.49
N ASP A 221 -7.34 -19.52 0.94
CA ASP A 221 -7.98 -20.62 0.22
C ASP A 221 -8.81 -20.07 -0.97
N PRO A 222 -8.39 -20.31 -2.23
CA PRO A 222 -9.09 -19.77 -3.39
C PRO A 222 -10.50 -20.35 -3.57
N ASP A 223 -10.72 -21.60 -3.16
CA ASP A 223 -12.02 -22.26 -3.31
C ASP A 223 -13.03 -21.70 -2.29
N SER A 224 -12.56 -21.41 -1.08
CA SER A 224 -13.34 -20.69 -0.05
C SER A 224 -13.75 -19.29 -0.51
N VAL A 225 -12.81 -18.50 -1.07
CA VAL A 225 -13.12 -17.16 -1.58
C VAL A 225 -14.09 -17.19 -2.76
N ALA A 226 -13.96 -18.18 -3.66
CA ALA A 226 -14.90 -18.35 -4.76
C ALA A 226 -16.32 -18.73 -4.28
N ALA A 227 -16.43 -19.54 -3.22
CA ALA A 227 -17.70 -19.84 -2.58
C ALA A 227 -18.31 -18.60 -1.93
N GLU A 228 -17.52 -17.81 -1.22
CA GLU A 228 -17.96 -16.54 -0.61
C GLU A 228 -18.48 -15.56 -1.66
N ALA A 229 -17.78 -15.43 -2.79
CA ALA A 229 -18.24 -14.61 -3.91
C ALA A 229 -19.64 -15.02 -4.42
N ALA A 230 -19.96 -16.32 -4.42
CA ALA A 230 -21.29 -16.81 -4.81
C ALA A 230 -22.36 -16.52 -3.75
N TYR A 231 -22.03 -16.60 -2.46
CA TYR A 231 -22.94 -16.20 -1.39
C TYR A 231 -23.24 -14.70 -1.43
N GLU A 232 -22.23 -13.88 -1.71
CA GLU A 232 -22.36 -12.43 -1.82
C GLU A 232 -23.20 -11.99 -3.02
N GLU A 233 -23.14 -12.72 -4.15
CA GLU A 233 -24.05 -12.53 -5.28
C GLU A 233 -25.51 -12.68 -4.85
N GLN A 234 -25.82 -13.79 -4.17
CA GLN A 234 -27.15 -14.10 -3.69
C GLN A 234 -27.66 -13.02 -2.71
N ALA A 235 -26.81 -12.61 -1.76
CA ALA A 235 -27.17 -11.61 -0.75
C ALA A 235 -27.39 -10.21 -1.36
N LEU A 236 -26.66 -9.85 -2.43
CA LEU A 236 -26.89 -8.60 -3.16
C LEU A 236 -28.23 -8.61 -3.92
N LEU A 237 -28.57 -9.73 -4.56
CA LEU A 237 -29.85 -9.88 -5.26
C LEU A 237 -31.04 -9.79 -4.30
N GLU A 238 -30.95 -10.42 -3.13
CA GLU A 238 -31.94 -10.31 -2.05
C GLU A 238 -32.10 -8.86 -1.57
N ALA A 239 -30.99 -8.15 -1.30
CA ALA A 239 -31.02 -6.75 -0.85
C ALA A 239 -31.64 -5.77 -1.87
N MET A 240 -31.57 -6.09 -3.17
CA MET A 240 -32.23 -5.31 -4.21
C MET A 240 -33.75 -5.52 -4.29
N GLY A 241 -34.31 -6.40 -3.44
CA GLY A 241 -35.70 -6.80 -3.56
C GLY A 241 -35.97 -7.63 -4.82
N VAL A 242 -34.93 -8.23 -5.42
CA VAL A 242 -35.09 -9.34 -6.38
C VAL A 242 -35.37 -10.59 -5.55
N ASP A 243 -36.48 -10.55 -4.83
CA ASP A 243 -36.96 -11.68 -4.06
C ASP A 243 -37.69 -12.62 -5.01
N PHE A 244 -37.21 -13.86 -5.13
CA PHE A 244 -38.06 -14.95 -5.61
C PHE A 244 -39.24 -15.19 -4.62
N TYR A 245 -39.14 -14.71 -3.37
CA TYR A 245 -40.21 -14.74 -2.38
C TYR A 245 -40.17 -13.54 -1.40
N ALA A 246 -41.10 -12.60 -1.60
CA ALA A 246 -41.70 -11.69 -0.59
C ALA A 246 -41.17 -10.25 -0.40
N SER A 247 -41.84 -9.34 -1.11
CA SER A 247 -42.11 -7.92 -0.77
C SER A 247 -42.28 -7.62 0.73
N GLY A 248 -41.56 -6.60 1.25
CA GLY A 248 -41.95 -5.95 2.51
C GLY A 248 -41.01 -4.85 3.04
N SER A 249 -41.19 -3.61 2.56
CA SER A 249 -41.00 -2.32 3.26
C SER A 249 -39.89 -2.20 4.33
N GLN A 250 -38.88 -1.34 4.11
CA GLN A 250 -38.44 -0.34 5.11
C GLN A 250 -37.86 0.94 4.46
N LYS A 251 -38.00 2.05 5.18
CA LYS A 251 -37.63 3.43 4.83
C LYS A 251 -36.17 3.69 5.20
N SER A 252 -35.39 4.24 4.27
CA SER A 252 -34.01 4.67 4.52
C SER A 252 -33.96 6.13 5.02
N ALA A 253 -33.25 6.34 6.14
CA ALA A 253 -32.79 7.65 6.59
C ALA A 253 -31.64 8.14 5.68
N PRO A 254 -31.39 9.46 5.56
CA PRO A 254 -30.41 9.98 4.62
C PRO A 254 -28.98 9.74 5.13
N PRO A 255 -28.06 9.20 4.32
CA PRO A 255 -26.67 9.09 4.72
C PRO A 255 -25.96 10.44 4.61
N GLY A 256 -25.26 10.81 5.68
CA GLY A 256 -24.34 11.96 5.71
C GLY A 256 -23.18 11.80 4.73
N GLN A 257 -22.83 12.91 4.09
CA GLN A 257 -21.69 13.05 3.19
C GLN A 257 -20.38 12.78 3.93
N PHE A 258 -19.58 11.85 3.41
CA PHE A 258 -18.15 11.77 3.67
C PHE A 258 -17.45 11.46 2.36
N HIS A 259 -16.53 12.34 1.98
CA HIS A 259 -15.71 12.26 0.77
C HIS A 259 -14.38 11.58 1.11
N ASP A 260 -14.13 10.40 0.56
CA ASP A 260 -12.79 9.97 0.18
C ASP A 260 -12.76 9.96 -1.36
N ILE A 261 -12.68 11.15 -1.96
CA ILE A 261 -12.07 11.26 -3.28
C ILE A 261 -10.59 10.98 -3.02
N VAL A 262 -9.94 10.12 -3.81
CA VAL A 262 -8.47 9.97 -3.78
C VAL A 262 -7.86 11.35 -3.87
N ALA A 263 -7.47 11.91 -2.73
CA ALA A 263 -6.93 13.24 -2.66
C ALA A 263 -5.52 13.16 -3.24
N ARG A 264 -5.38 13.61 -4.48
CA ARG A 264 -4.07 13.88 -5.06
C ARG A 264 -3.51 15.07 -4.30
N VAL A 265 -2.50 14.83 -3.47
CA VAL A 265 -1.75 15.92 -2.85
C VAL A 265 -0.92 16.56 -3.95
N VAL A 266 -1.35 17.74 -4.41
CA VAL A 266 -0.52 18.59 -5.26
C VAL A 266 0.60 19.13 -4.38
N LEU A 267 1.81 18.61 -4.55
CA LEU A 267 2.99 19.26 -4.01
C LEU A 267 3.34 20.41 -4.95
N ALA A 268 3.37 21.62 -4.39
CA ALA A 268 3.92 22.77 -5.08
C ALA A 268 5.36 22.45 -5.48
N ALA A 269 5.73 22.79 -6.72
CA ALA A 269 7.13 22.85 -7.10
C ALA A 269 7.85 23.74 -6.07
N TYR A 270 8.76 23.14 -5.30
CA TYR A 270 9.43 23.65 -4.10
C TYR A 270 8.61 23.62 -2.79
N THR A 271 8.97 22.68 -1.92
CA THR A 271 8.66 22.77 -0.49
C THR A 271 9.85 22.32 0.37
N ASP A 272 10.58 23.31 0.90
CA ASP A 272 11.58 23.26 1.99
C ASP A 272 10.99 22.79 3.35
N VAL A 273 10.06 21.84 3.35
CA VAL A 273 9.19 21.60 4.51
C VAL A 273 9.79 20.66 5.55
N HIS A 274 10.69 19.74 5.18
CA HIS A 274 11.33 18.88 6.18
C HIS A 274 12.29 19.67 7.10
N ARG A 275 13.20 20.46 6.53
CA ARG A 275 14.23 21.18 7.30
C ARG A 275 13.66 22.23 8.25
N SER A 276 12.59 22.94 7.86
CA SER A 276 11.99 24.00 8.68
C SER A 276 11.14 23.49 9.87
N VAL A 277 10.68 22.23 9.82
CA VAL A 277 9.95 21.58 10.92
C VAL A 277 10.95 20.98 11.91
N TYR A 278 11.98 20.27 11.44
CA TYR A 278 13.07 19.79 12.30
C TYR A 278 13.84 20.94 12.94
N GLY A 279 14.17 22.00 12.18
CA GLY A 279 14.82 23.20 12.70
C GLY A 279 13.99 23.93 13.76
N ARG A 280 12.66 23.92 13.66
CA ARG A 280 11.77 24.48 14.70
C ARG A 280 11.73 23.60 15.96
N LEU A 281 11.68 22.29 15.79
CA LEU A 281 11.63 21.32 16.90
C LEU A 281 12.95 21.25 17.66
N LEU A 282 14.08 21.37 16.96
CA LEU A 282 15.43 21.32 17.55
C LEU A 282 15.94 22.70 18.00
N GLY A 283 15.43 23.79 17.41
CA GLY A 283 15.82 25.17 17.76
C GLY A 283 15.04 25.80 18.92
N THR A 284 13.91 25.22 19.35
CA THR A 284 13.13 25.74 20.49
C THR A 284 13.59 25.09 21.80
N LEU A 285 14.37 25.84 22.58
CA LEU A 285 15.00 25.36 23.82
C LEU A 285 14.06 25.27 25.04
N ASP A 286 12.81 25.71 24.93
CA ASP A 286 11.88 25.76 26.07
C ASP A 286 10.66 24.84 25.86
N ASP A 287 10.62 23.74 26.62
CA ASP A 287 9.54 22.74 26.60
C ASP A 287 8.19 23.28 27.10
N ALA A 288 8.19 24.40 27.83
CA ALA A 288 6.98 24.99 28.41
C ALA A 288 6.05 25.65 27.36
N GLN A 289 6.57 26.01 26.18
CA GLN A 289 5.82 26.71 25.13
C GLN A 289 5.27 25.79 24.02
N ARG A 290 5.50 24.48 24.11
CA ARG A 290 5.08 23.52 23.08
C ARG A 290 3.63 23.05 23.30
N ASP A 291 2.82 23.06 22.23
CA ASP A 291 1.50 22.43 22.22
C ASP A 291 1.61 20.92 22.54
N ALA A 292 0.56 20.33 23.13
CA ALA A 292 0.54 18.96 23.63
C ALA A 292 0.94 17.90 22.58
N ILE A 293 0.59 18.14 21.32
CA ILE A 293 0.96 17.28 20.19
C ILE A 293 2.47 17.34 19.93
N HIS A 294 3.04 18.55 19.88
CA HIS A 294 4.48 18.76 19.65
C HIS A 294 5.33 18.23 20.80
N ARG A 295 4.86 18.33 22.06
CA ARG A 295 5.54 17.71 23.22
C ARG A 295 5.62 16.20 23.08
N ARG A 296 4.51 15.54 22.72
CA ARG A 296 4.48 14.08 22.53
C ARG A 296 5.40 13.64 21.40
N LEU A 297 5.43 14.39 20.30
CA LEU A 297 6.32 14.11 19.17
C LEU A 297 7.79 14.28 19.57
N ALA A 298 8.12 15.37 20.28
CA ALA A 298 9.47 15.61 20.79
C ALA A 298 9.92 14.53 21.79
N THR A 299 9.06 14.12 22.73
CA THR A 299 9.38 13.05 23.68
C THR A 299 9.65 11.71 22.99
N ARG A 300 8.84 11.35 21.98
CA ARG A 300 9.07 10.11 21.20
C ARG A 300 10.36 10.18 20.41
N LEU A 301 10.63 11.32 19.77
CA LEU A 301 11.87 11.55 19.03
C LEU A 301 13.09 11.45 19.94
N HIS A 302 13.05 12.08 21.13
CA HIS A 302 14.13 11.97 22.12
C HIS A 302 14.34 10.54 22.61
N SER A 303 13.25 9.81 22.84
CA SER A 303 13.31 8.41 23.29
C SER A 303 13.93 7.51 22.21
N ALA A 304 13.53 7.66 20.95
CA ALA A 304 14.08 6.90 19.84
C ALA A 304 15.55 7.24 19.60
N ASN A 305 15.90 8.53 19.62
CA ASN A 305 17.28 8.99 19.47
C ASN A 305 18.17 8.49 20.61
N THR A 306 17.66 8.48 21.85
CA THR A 306 18.39 7.93 23.00
C THR A 306 18.62 6.44 22.86
N ALA A 307 17.61 5.67 22.44
CA ALA A 307 17.74 4.23 22.22
C ALA A 307 18.77 3.91 21.13
N ALA A 308 18.68 4.58 19.98
CA ALA A 308 19.62 4.41 18.86
C ALA A 308 21.06 4.77 19.25
N LEU A 309 21.23 5.84 20.05
CA LEU A 309 22.54 6.22 20.55
C LEU A 309 23.10 5.22 21.56
N VAL A 310 22.29 4.68 22.47
CA VAL A 310 22.71 3.63 23.41
C VAL A 310 23.17 2.39 22.66
N GLU A 311 22.39 1.95 21.67
CA GLU A 311 22.71 0.78 20.85
C GLU A 311 24.00 0.99 20.05
N TRP A 312 24.15 2.15 19.42
CA TRP A 312 25.36 2.50 18.70
C TRP A 312 26.58 2.56 19.62
N ILE A 313 26.48 3.20 20.78
CA ILE A 313 27.56 3.23 21.78
C ILE A 313 27.91 1.79 22.19
N GLN A 314 26.94 0.92 22.45
CA GLN A 314 27.22 -0.47 22.84
C GLN A 314 27.97 -1.23 21.74
N ARG A 315 27.59 -1.02 20.48
CA ARG A 315 28.18 -1.70 19.33
C ARG A 315 29.58 -1.20 18.99
N GLU A 316 29.76 0.12 19.03
CA GLU A 316 30.93 0.79 18.45
C GLU A 316 31.95 1.29 19.50
N ARG A 317 31.66 1.10 20.80
CA ARG A 317 32.52 1.61 21.90
C ARG A 317 33.97 1.18 21.81
N LEU A 318 34.22 -0.07 21.44
CA LEU A 318 35.58 -0.59 21.31
C LEU A 318 36.29 -0.06 20.06
N GLN A 319 35.54 0.25 19.01
CA GLN A 319 36.09 0.70 17.73
C GLN A 319 36.52 2.16 17.77
N TYR A 320 35.76 3.03 18.44
CA TYR A 320 36.03 4.48 18.52
C TYR A 320 36.45 4.98 19.90
N ASP A 321 36.75 4.07 20.84
CA ASP A 321 37.13 4.38 22.23
C ASP A 321 36.13 5.35 22.92
N ILE A 322 34.83 5.03 22.79
CA ILE A 322 33.75 5.91 23.27
C ILE A 322 33.77 5.97 24.81
N PRO A 323 33.87 7.17 25.43
CA PRO A 323 33.94 7.31 26.88
C PRO A 323 32.65 6.85 27.58
N HIS A 324 32.75 6.64 28.89
CA HIS A 324 31.55 6.47 29.72
C HIS A 324 31.02 7.86 30.09
N PHE A 325 29.83 8.18 29.58
CA PHE A 325 29.16 9.44 29.87
C PHE A 325 28.56 9.40 31.28
N MET A 326 28.85 10.41 32.10
CA MET A 326 28.42 10.50 33.50
C MET A 326 26.93 10.85 33.64
N ASP A 327 26.32 10.41 34.75
CA ASP A 327 24.93 10.72 35.08
C ASP A 327 24.76 12.20 35.46
N GLY A 328 23.87 12.91 34.75
CA GLY A 328 23.53 14.30 35.06
C GLY A 328 23.08 15.16 33.87
N GLN A 329 23.32 14.71 32.63
CA GLN A 329 22.78 15.32 31.42
C GLN A 329 22.18 14.26 30.48
N PRO A 330 21.27 14.62 29.55
CA PRO A 330 20.78 13.70 28.54
C PRO A 330 21.95 13.12 27.74
N LEU A 331 21.98 11.79 27.57
CA LEU A 331 23.07 11.05 26.94
C LEU A 331 23.47 11.62 25.57
N TRP A 332 22.49 12.04 24.76
CA TRP A 332 22.74 12.63 23.44
C TRP A 332 23.56 13.92 23.50
N LYS A 333 23.41 14.72 24.56
CA LYS A 333 24.14 15.97 24.71
C LYS A 333 25.60 15.71 25.09
N ALA A 334 25.82 14.82 26.05
CA ALA A 334 27.17 14.40 26.45
C ALA A 334 27.92 13.69 25.32
N ALA A 335 27.22 12.87 24.53
CA ALA A 335 27.78 12.20 23.36
C ALA A 335 28.09 13.17 22.21
N MET A 336 27.26 14.20 22.00
CA MET A 336 27.47 15.18 20.93
C MET A 336 28.74 16.00 21.13
N ASP A 337 29.01 16.47 22.37
CA ASP A 337 30.22 17.22 22.67
C ASP A 337 31.49 16.39 22.38
N TRP A 338 31.44 15.07 22.67
CA TRP A 338 32.54 14.15 22.34
C TRP A 338 32.64 13.83 20.85
N LEU A 339 31.50 13.62 20.18
CA LEU A 339 31.43 13.34 18.74
C LEU A 339 31.99 14.51 17.92
N ILE A 340 31.65 15.75 18.28
CA ILE A 340 32.19 16.95 17.62
C ILE A 340 33.70 17.08 17.82
N ALA A 341 34.22 16.59 18.95
CA ALA A 341 35.66 16.57 19.22
C ALA A 341 36.40 15.39 18.56
N THR A 342 35.70 14.42 17.98
CA THR A 342 36.26 13.17 17.44
C THR A 342 35.83 12.98 15.98
N ASP A 343 36.59 13.59 15.06
CA ASP A 343 36.28 13.65 13.62
C ASP A 343 36.03 12.28 12.96
N ASP A 344 36.70 11.22 13.42
CA ASP A 344 36.58 9.89 12.83
C ASP A 344 35.30 9.14 13.26
N ALA A 345 34.78 9.42 14.45
CA ALA A 345 33.58 8.75 14.97
C ALA A 345 32.29 9.46 14.53
N LEU A 346 32.40 10.75 14.22
CA LEU A 346 31.30 11.61 13.83
C LEU A 346 30.52 11.00 12.63
N PRO A 347 31.09 10.71 11.45
CA PRO A 347 30.34 10.20 10.29
C PRO A 347 29.58 8.89 10.53
N HIS A 348 29.99 8.12 11.54
CA HIS A 348 29.43 6.82 11.87
C HIS A 348 28.37 6.87 12.96
N ALA A 349 28.19 8.02 13.62
CA ALA A 349 27.18 8.20 14.65
C ALA A 349 25.77 8.35 14.03
N PRO A 350 24.73 7.79 14.68
CA PRO A 350 23.36 7.77 14.14
C PRO A 350 22.69 9.15 14.06
N LEU A 351 23.40 10.23 14.43
CA LEU A 351 22.84 11.57 14.68
C LEU A 351 23.15 12.64 13.60
N LEU A 352 23.93 12.36 12.56
CA LEU A 352 24.42 13.44 11.67
C LEU A 352 23.68 13.67 10.37
N SER A 353 22.77 12.79 9.97
CA SER A 353 21.93 13.06 8.79
C SER A 353 20.91 14.19 9.03
N PHE A 354 20.73 14.66 10.27
CA PHE A 354 19.66 15.61 10.61
C PHE A 354 20.10 16.93 11.28
N ILE A 355 21.37 17.09 11.70
CA ILE A 355 21.82 18.32 12.39
C ILE A 355 22.88 19.13 11.61
N LEU A 356 23.62 18.51 10.68
CA LEU A 356 24.65 19.22 9.90
C LEU A 356 24.34 19.39 8.41
N ASN A 357 23.06 19.44 8.02
CA ASN A 357 22.69 20.00 6.71
C ASN A 357 21.61 21.05 6.75
#